data_AF-A0A8D8BFU7-F1
#
_entry.id   AF-A0A8D8BFU7-F1
#
_cell.length_a   1.000
_cell.length_b   1.000
_cell.length_c   1.000
_cell.angle_alpha   90.00
_cell.angle_beta   90.00
_cell.angle_gamma   90.00
#
_symmetry.space_group_name_H-M   'P 1'
#
loop_
_entity.id
_entity.type
_entity.pdbx_description
1 polymer ?
#
loop_
_entity_poly.entity_id
_entity_poly.type
_entity_poly.pdbx_seq_one_letter_code
_entity_poly.pdbx_strand_id
1 'polypeptide(L)'
;MTLVINHDMLAKLSHEIQEIRVRTLHDIENKVKRALWERQELKFSPSSLVKNLIRWFGKVPLCEEAAVLELMSLLLTSHHGLEIVNHFTTSRLVKELGKVKYLIGAKPDLSELVDNVIQQVQSFKTVERGPRSDPASSIAESLASLKIECVDLTDSPRQSVSPHVPTGSAYPPQGRSLNYFVRCWEIPLPSDGQILKGLSESLHVDGDEKEIARALNFLVPSINDYPPEFFLQPPYIFHSLMKLLDARRVSMSDTIELFHRLAIAVQKRIKALQLTSMYTYQDPKSECAQESQLVQISVPAFVYELFLVGI
;
A
#
# COMPACT_ATOMS: atom_id res chain seq x y z
N MET A 1 35.51 -15.17 0.97
CA MET A 1 34.94 -13.99 1.65
C MET A 1 33.47 -14.29 1.90
N THR A 2 32.95 -14.02 3.10
CA THR A 2 31.55 -14.28 3.45
C THR A 2 30.72 -13.02 3.16
N LEU A 3 29.63 -13.15 2.41
CA LEU A 3 28.67 -12.08 2.21
C LEU A 3 27.68 -12.05 3.38
N VAL A 4 27.24 -10.85 3.77
CA VAL A 4 26.29 -10.66 4.88
C VAL A 4 25.18 -9.72 4.44
N ILE A 5 23.93 -10.10 4.76
CA ILE A 5 22.76 -9.21 4.77
C ILE A 5 22.33 -9.12 6.24
N ASN A 6 22.63 -7.98 6.86
CA ASN A 6 22.35 -7.76 8.28
C ASN A 6 20.92 -7.27 8.52
N HIS A 7 20.54 -7.19 9.80
CA HIS A 7 19.21 -6.73 10.20
C HIS A 7 18.90 -5.30 9.71
N ASP A 8 19.89 -4.40 9.73
CA ASP A 8 19.70 -3.00 9.30
C ASP A 8 19.40 -2.90 7.80
N MET A 9 20.04 -3.72 6.97
CA MET A 9 19.70 -3.84 5.54
C MET A 9 18.27 -4.34 5.36
N LEU A 10 17.84 -5.37 6.12
CA LEU A 10 16.47 -5.86 6.03
C LEU A 10 15.44 -4.82 6.48
N ALA A 11 15.76 -4.03 7.52
CA ALA A 11 14.89 -2.96 8.00
C ALA A 11 14.69 -1.86 6.95
N LYS A 12 15.74 -1.54 6.17
CA LYS A 12 15.69 -0.55 5.09
C LYS A 12 14.73 -0.92 3.95
N LEU A 13 14.38 -2.18 3.75
CA LEU A 13 13.34 -2.59 2.78
C LEU A 13 11.94 -2.05 3.15
N SER A 14 11.72 -1.73 4.43
CA SER A 14 10.44 -1.18 4.92
C SER A 14 10.49 0.35 5.14
N HIS A 15 11.58 1.01 4.79
CA HIS A 15 11.81 2.44 5.00
C HIS A 15 10.74 3.31 4.33
N GLU A 16 10.43 4.49 4.89
CA GLU A 16 9.42 5.42 4.34
C GLU A 16 9.83 6.02 2.99
N ILE A 17 11.09 6.40 2.84
CA ILE A 17 11.68 6.89 1.58
C ILE A 17 11.85 5.75 0.56
N GLN A 18 11.23 5.89 -0.61
CA GLN A 18 11.27 4.91 -1.71
C GLN A 18 12.68 4.64 -2.22
N GLU A 19 13.48 5.68 -2.44
CA GLU A 19 14.85 5.55 -2.96
C GLU A 19 15.72 4.63 -2.07
N ILE A 20 15.58 4.76 -0.75
CA ILE A 20 16.29 3.92 0.23
C ILE A 20 15.85 2.46 0.09
N ARG A 21 14.54 2.22 -0.07
CA ARG A 21 14.00 0.87 -0.28
C ARG A 21 14.56 0.24 -1.56
N VAL A 22 14.48 0.95 -2.68
CA VAL A 22 14.90 0.46 -4.02
C VAL A 22 16.40 0.16 -4.05
N ARG A 23 17.23 1.09 -3.56
CA ARG A 23 18.68 0.86 -3.44
C ARG A 23 18.98 -0.39 -2.61
N THR A 24 18.31 -0.53 -1.47
CA THR A 24 18.49 -1.68 -0.58
C THR A 24 18.05 -2.99 -1.24
N LEU A 25 16.95 -2.98 -2.00
CA LEU A 25 16.48 -4.13 -2.75
C LEU A 25 17.56 -4.61 -3.73
N HIS A 26 18.09 -3.72 -4.57
CA HIS A 26 19.14 -4.08 -5.52
C HIS A 26 20.45 -4.51 -4.83
N ASP A 27 20.82 -3.89 -3.71
CA ASP A 27 21.99 -4.32 -2.94
C ASP A 27 21.84 -5.75 -2.41
N ILE A 28 20.66 -6.09 -1.91
CA ILE A 28 20.33 -7.45 -1.44
C ILE A 28 20.30 -8.42 -2.61
N GLU A 29 19.60 -8.07 -3.68
CA GLU A 29 19.49 -8.88 -4.90
C GLU A 29 20.87 -9.22 -5.45
N ASN A 30 21.76 -8.24 -5.58
CA ASN A 30 23.12 -8.42 -6.06
C ASN A 30 23.97 -9.28 -5.11
N LYS A 31 23.76 -9.20 -3.79
CA LYS A 31 24.42 -10.07 -2.82
C LYS A 31 23.94 -11.52 -2.94
N VAL A 32 22.62 -11.73 -3.05
CA VAL A 32 22.02 -13.06 -3.22
C VAL A 32 22.48 -13.71 -4.52
N LYS A 33 22.35 -12.99 -5.65
CA LYS A 33 22.78 -13.46 -6.98
C LYS A 33 24.25 -13.87 -6.98
N ARG A 34 25.13 -13.01 -6.46
CA ARG A 34 26.58 -13.29 -6.36
C ARG A 34 26.89 -14.47 -5.47
N ALA A 35 26.26 -14.57 -4.30
CA ALA A 35 26.46 -15.70 -3.40
C ALA A 35 26.10 -17.03 -4.06
N LEU A 36 24.98 -17.08 -4.78
CA LEU A 36 24.52 -18.28 -5.48
C LEU A 36 25.39 -18.63 -6.68
N TRP A 37 25.78 -17.65 -7.50
CA TRP A 37 26.62 -17.88 -8.69
C TRP A 37 28.05 -18.25 -8.35
N GLU A 38 28.67 -17.55 -7.41
CA GLU A 38 30.06 -17.78 -7.01
C GLU A 38 30.20 -18.83 -5.89
N ARG A 39 29.07 -19.43 -5.46
CA ARG A 39 28.99 -20.38 -4.33
C ARG A 39 29.65 -19.84 -3.06
N GLN A 40 29.54 -18.54 -2.83
CA GLN A 40 30.02 -17.90 -1.61
C GLN A 40 29.00 -18.09 -0.47
N GLU A 41 29.51 -18.24 0.75
CA GLU A 41 28.66 -18.25 1.94
C GLU A 41 27.95 -16.90 2.11
N LEU A 42 26.63 -16.93 2.27
CA LEU A 42 25.78 -15.77 2.54
C LEU A 42 25.11 -15.93 3.89
N LYS A 43 25.46 -15.07 4.85
CA LYS A 43 24.85 -15.05 6.19
C LYS A 43 23.70 -14.04 6.22
N PHE A 44 22.48 -14.55 6.36
CA PHE A 44 21.26 -13.76 6.48
C PHE A 44 20.11 -14.62 7.04
N SER A 45 18.95 -14.00 7.27
CA SER A 45 17.71 -14.71 7.59
C SER A 45 16.81 -14.76 6.35
N PRO A 46 16.71 -15.92 5.65
CA PRO A 46 15.84 -16.09 4.48
C PRO A 46 14.39 -15.76 4.78
N SER A 47 13.88 -16.24 5.92
CA SER A 47 12.51 -16.00 6.35
C SER A 47 12.23 -14.51 6.59
N SER A 48 13.18 -13.79 7.20
CA SER A 48 13.03 -12.34 7.42
C SER A 48 13.09 -11.55 6.11
N LEU A 49 13.92 -11.99 5.15
CA LEU A 49 13.95 -11.37 3.83
C LEU A 49 12.62 -11.57 3.11
N VAL A 50 12.12 -12.80 2.99
CA VAL A 50 10.82 -13.10 2.34
C VAL A 50 9.67 -12.34 3.00
N LYS A 51 9.66 -12.22 4.33
CA LYS A 51 8.68 -11.39 5.05
C LYS A 51 8.72 -9.93 4.59
N ASN A 52 9.90 -9.34 4.44
CA ASN A 52 10.04 -7.95 3.97
C ASN A 52 9.68 -7.81 2.47
N LEU A 53 9.99 -8.81 1.64
CA LEU A 53 9.60 -8.83 0.22
C LEU A 53 8.07 -8.91 0.05
N ILE A 54 7.37 -9.70 0.87
CA ILE A 54 5.89 -9.71 0.87
C ILE A 54 5.34 -8.35 1.30
N ARG A 55 5.93 -7.73 2.34
CA ARG A 55 5.53 -6.40 2.83
C ARG A 55 5.74 -5.28 1.80
N TRP A 56 6.65 -5.46 0.85
CA TRP A 56 6.91 -4.51 -0.22
C TRP A 56 5.63 -4.14 -0.99
N PHE A 57 4.76 -5.12 -1.24
CA PHE A 57 3.50 -4.93 -1.96
C PHE A 57 2.46 -4.08 -1.22
N GLY A 58 2.68 -3.79 0.07
CA GLY A 58 1.85 -2.84 0.82
C GLY A 58 2.30 -1.38 0.73
N LYS A 59 3.43 -1.09 0.07
CA LYS A 59 3.97 0.27 -0.05
C LYS A 59 3.34 1.01 -1.23
N VAL A 60 3.16 2.32 -1.06
CA VAL A 60 2.62 3.22 -2.09
C VAL A 60 3.62 4.38 -2.27
N PRO A 61 3.98 4.74 -3.53
CA PRO A 61 3.64 4.03 -4.75
C PRO A 61 4.35 2.67 -4.82
N LEU A 62 3.67 1.70 -5.44
CA LEU A 62 4.23 0.37 -5.65
C LEU A 62 5.22 0.42 -6.83
N CYS A 63 6.41 -0.13 -6.65
CA CYS A 63 7.49 -0.12 -7.65
C CYS A 63 8.31 -1.41 -7.55
N GLU A 64 9.16 -1.68 -8.55
CA GLU A 64 10.08 -2.84 -8.57
C GLU A 64 9.41 -4.20 -8.34
N GLU A 65 8.14 -4.36 -8.73
CA GLU A 65 7.37 -5.58 -8.45
C GLU A 65 8.01 -6.83 -9.06
N ALA A 66 8.51 -6.72 -10.31
CA ALA A 66 9.18 -7.81 -11.00
C ALA A 66 10.46 -8.24 -10.25
N ALA A 67 11.33 -7.29 -9.90
CA ALA A 67 12.56 -7.57 -9.17
C ALA A 67 12.31 -8.25 -7.82
N VAL A 68 11.26 -7.83 -7.10
CA VAL A 68 10.85 -8.47 -5.84
C VAL A 68 10.38 -9.92 -6.07
N LEU A 69 9.53 -10.17 -7.06
CA LEU A 69 9.03 -11.52 -7.37
C LEU A 69 10.15 -12.43 -7.88
N GLU A 70 11.05 -11.91 -8.70
CA GLU A 70 12.24 -12.63 -9.19
C GLU A 70 13.19 -12.98 -8.04
N LEU A 71 13.41 -12.06 -7.10
CA LEU A 71 14.22 -12.35 -5.92
C LEU A 71 13.55 -13.41 -5.02
N MET A 72 12.22 -13.37 -4.84
CA MET A 72 11.49 -14.42 -4.13
C MET A 72 11.63 -15.77 -4.83
N SER A 73 11.48 -15.81 -6.16
CA SER A 73 11.67 -16.99 -6.99
C SER A 73 13.09 -17.56 -6.86
N LEU A 74 14.11 -16.70 -6.90
CA LEU A 74 15.51 -17.07 -6.73
C LEU A 74 15.79 -17.69 -5.35
N LEU A 75 15.20 -17.12 -4.29
CA LEU A 75 15.34 -17.66 -2.94
C LEU A 75 14.68 -19.03 -2.80
N LEU A 76 13.47 -19.21 -3.34
CA LEU A 76 12.72 -20.47 -3.27
C LEU A 76 13.35 -21.59 -4.10
N THR A 77 14.01 -21.27 -5.21
CA THR A 77 14.73 -22.24 -6.05
C THR A 77 16.14 -22.56 -5.50
N SER A 78 16.65 -21.76 -4.58
CA SER A 78 17.94 -21.98 -3.92
C SER A 78 17.84 -22.99 -2.76
N HIS A 79 18.99 -23.33 -2.18
CA HIS A 79 19.06 -24.15 -0.96
C HIS A 79 18.33 -23.55 0.26
N HIS A 80 17.95 -22.27 0.22
CA HIS A 80 17.14 -21.62 1.25
C HIS A 80 15.63 -21.90 1.14
N GLY A 81 15.15 -22.44 0.02
CA GLY A 81 13.72 -22.62 -0.22
C GLY A 81 13.03 -23.49 0.83
N LEU A 82 13.66 -24.59 1.24
CA LEU A 82 13.11 -25.49 2.26
C LEU A 82 13.00 -24.80 3.64
N GLU A 83 14.00 -24.00 4.03
CA GLU A 83 13.97 -23.23 5.27
C GLU A 83 12.81 -22.22 5.27
N ILE A 84 12.63 -21.52 4.16
CA ILE A 84 11.54 -20.54 3.98
C ILE A 84 10.18 -21.23 4.09
N VAL A 85 9.97 -22.33 3.36
CA VAL A 85 8.69 -23.04 3.35
C VAL A 85 8.39 -23.65 4.73
N ASN A 86 9.38 -24.20 5.44
CA ASN A 86 9.18 -24.72 6.79
C ASN A 86 8.80 -23.61 7.78
N HIS A 87 9.40 -22.43 7.67
CA HIS A 87 9.10 -21.32 8.57
C HIS A 87 7.67 -20.78 8.39
N PHE A 88 7.22 -20.60 7.14
CA PHE A 88 5.90 -20.01 6.88
C PHE A 88 4.79 -21.05 6.73
N THR A 89 5.11 -22.27 6.32
CA THR A 89 4.24 -23.27 5.67
C THR A 89 3.84 -22.90 4.24
N THR A 90 3.67 -23.91 3.38
CA THR A 90 3.17 -23.73 2.01
C THR A 90 1.81 -23.01 1.99
N SER A 91 0.89 -23.41 2.88
CA SER A 91 -0.47 -22.83 2.90
C SER A 91 -0.44 -21.32 3.16
N ARG A 92 0.36 -20.89 4.13
CA ARG A 92 0.51 -19.47 4.45
C ARG A 92 1.16 -18.69 3.31
N LEU A 93 2.24 -19.21 2.71
CA LEU A 93 2.91 -18.55 1.59
C LEU A 93 1.99 -18.40 0.39
N VAL A 94 1.25 -19.44 0.02
CA VAL A 94 0.26 -19.37 -1.08
C VAL A 94 -0.82 -18.33 -0.78
N LYS A 95 -1.32 -18.27 0.47
CA LYS A 95 -2.30 -17.26 0.87
C LYS A 95 -1.75 -15.84 0.75
N GLU A 96 -0.53 -15.59 1.23
CA GLU A 96 0.11 -14.27 1.12
C GLU A 96 0.41 -13.88 -0.33
N LEU A 97 0.89 -14.81 -1.16
CA LEU A 97 1.09 -14.59 -2.59
C LEU A 97 -0.23 -14.32 -3.33
N GLY A 98 -1.33 -14.93 -2.91
CA GLY A 98 -2.66 -14.59 -3.40
C GLY A 98 -3.07 -13.14 -3.11
N LYS A 99 -2.70 -12.62 -1.92
CA LYS A 99 -2.88 -11.19 -1.61
C LYS A 99 -1.97 -10.31 -2.46
N VAL A 100 -0.72 -10.72 -2.69
CA VAL A 100 0.21 -10.01 -3.59
C VAL A 100 -0.36 -9.90 -5.00
N LYS A 101 -0.92 -11.00 -5.53
CA LYS A 101 -1.61 -11.01 -6.83
C LYS A 101 -2.72 -9.96 -6.91
N TYR A 102 -3.50 -9.83 -5.83
CA TYR A 102 -4.54 -8.81 -5.74
C TYR A 102 -3.98 -7.38 -5.75
N LEU A 103 -2.92 -7.13 -4.98
CA LEU A 103 -2.29 -5.81 -4.82
C LEU A 103 -1.64 -5.31 -6.12
N ILE A 104 -1.06 -6.22 -6.91
CA ILE A 104 -0.49 -5.92 -8.23
C ILE A 104 -1.57 -5.48 -9.23
N GLY A 105 -2.80 -5.97 -9.07
CA GLY A 105 -3.93 -5.65 -9.94
C GLY A 105 -3.82 -6.30 -11.33
N ALA A 106 -4.41 -5.64 -12.34
CA ALA A 106 -4.53 -6.16 -13.70
C ALA A 106 -3.24 -5.99 -14.53
N LYS A 107 -2.11 -6.52 -14.05
CA LYS A 107 -0.82 -6.57 -14.76
C LYS A 107 -0.52 -8.04 -15.10
N PRO A 108 -0.77 -8.51 -16.34
CA PRO A 108 -0.73 -9.93 -16.68
C PRO A 108 0.65 -10.56 -16.45
N ASP A 109 1.72 -9.89 -16.87
CA ASP A 109 3.10 -10.40 -16.73
C ASP A 109 3.49 -10.62 -15.27
N LEU A 110 3.12 -9.67 -14.40
CA LEU A 110 3.37 -9.79 -12.95
C LEU A 110 2.47 -10.84 -12.30
N SER A 111 1.22 -10.97 -12.75
CA SER A 111 0.32 -12.02 -12.30
C SER A 111 0.90 -13.41 -12.61
N GLU A 112 1.48 -13.59 -13.79
CA GLU A 112 2.17 -14.83 -14.17
C GLU A 112 3.40 -15.09 -13.29
N LEU A 113 4.20 -14.06 -12.99
CA LEU A 113 5.33 -14.19 -12.05
C LEU A 113 4.85 -14.63 -10.66
N VAL A 114 3.74 -14.10 -10.15
CA VAL A 114 3.16 -14.55 -8.87
C VAL A 114 2.73 -16.01 -8.95
N ASP A 115 2.07 -16.42 -10.04
CA ASP A 115 1.64 -17.80 -10.24
C ASP A 115 2.84 -18.76 -10.30
N ASN A 116 3.93 -18.35 -10.95
CA ASN A 116 5.19 -19.10 -10.98
C ASN A 116 5.78 -19.28 -9.58
N VAL A 117 5.81 -18.21 -8.77
CA VAL A 117 6.27 -18.28 -7.38
C VAL A 117 5.35 -19.19 -6.55
N ILE A 118 4.03 -19.11 -6.73
CA ILE A 118 3.07 -20.01 -6.06
C ILE A 118 3.34 -21.48 -6.42
N GLN A 119 3.57 -21.79 -7.69
CA GLN A 119 3.89 -23.14 -8.15
C GLN A 119 5.19 -23.67 -7.51
N GLN A 120 6.22 -22.82 -7.39
CA GLN A 120 7.46 -23.19 -6.70
C GLN A 120 7.20 -23.54 -5.24
N VAL A 121 6.44 -22.73 -4.50
CA VAL A 121 6.09 -23.04 -3.09
C VAL A 121 5.29 -24.34 -2.99
N GLN A 122 4.39 -24.61 -3.95
CA GLN A 122 3.59 -25.84 -3.97
C GLN A 122 4.41 -27.09 -4.26
N SER A 123 5.51 -26.98 -5.03
CA SER A 123 6.39 -28.12 -5.33
C SER A 123 6.99 -28.78 -4.08
N PHE A 124 7.14 -28.03 -2.98
CA PHE A 124 7.62 -28.54 -1.70
C PHE A 124 6.63 -29.50 -1.02
N LYS A 125 5.31 -29.37 -1.27
CA LYS A 125 4.31 -30.33 -0.73
C LYS A 125 4.50 -31.74 -1.30
N THR A 126 4.99 -31.84 -2.52
CA THR A 126 5.22 -33.13 -3.21
C THR A 126 6.43 -33.86 -2.61
N VAL A 127 7.39 -33.12 -2.04
CA VAL A 127 8.59 -33.68 -1.42
C VAL A 127 8.29 -34.22 -0.01
N GLU A 128 7.34 -33.62 0.71
CA GLU A 128 6.93 -34.09 2.05
C GLU A 128 5.96 -35.28 2.03
N ARG A 129 5.22 -35.49 0.94
CA ARG A 129 4.36 -36.68 0.74
C ARG A 129 5.16 -37.80 0.06
N GLY A 130 5.95 -38.53 0.85
CA GLY A 130 6.25 -39.93 0.52
C GLY A 130 4.96 -40.75 0.30
N PRO A 131 5.03 -41.93 -0.34
CA PRO A 131 3.87 -42.61 -0.94
C PRO A 131 2.94 -43.20 0.12
N ARG A 132 2.11 -42.35 0.73
CA ARG A 132 1.00 -42.70 1.64
C ARG A 132 0.26 -41.40 2.01
N SER A 133 -0.71 -40.98 1.20
CA SER A 133 -1.87 -40.24 1.71
C SER A 133 -2.97 -40.15 0.65
N ASP A 134 -4.18 -40.49 1.09
CA ASP A 134 -5.38 -40.67 0.27
C ASP A 134 -5.83 -39.39 -0.48
N PRO A 135 -6.40 -39.54 -1.69
CA PRO A 135 -6.76 -38.42 -2.57
C PRO A 135 -7.97 -37.59 -2.11
N ALA A 136 -8.67 -37.98 -1.04
CA ALA A 136 -9.94 -37.37 -0.64
C ALA A 136 -9.80 -36.04 0.12
N SER A 137 -8.68 -35.77 0.81
CA SER A 137 -8.52 -34.50 1.56
C SER A 137 -8.03 -33.32 0.71
N SER A 138 -7.42 -33.61 -0.45
CA SER A 138 -6.76 -32.60 -1.30
C SER A 138 -7.75 -31.71 -2.06
N ILE A 139 -8.98 -32.16 -2.28
CA ILE A 139 -9.98 -31.42 -3.06
C ILE A 139 -10.72 -30.42 -2.16
N ALA A 140 -10.94 -30.77 -0.89
CA ALA A 140 -11.59 -29.89 0.09
C ALA A 140 -10.70 -28.68 0.47
N GLU A 141 -9.39 -28.87 0.61
CA GLU A 141 -8.45 -27.76 0.90
C GLU A 141 -8.28 -26.80 -0.28
N SER A 142 -8.27 -27.30 -1.52
CA SER A 142 -8.15 -26.46 -2.72
C SER A 142 -9.39 -25.60 -2.97
N LEU A 143 -10.60 -26.08 -2.63
CA LEU A 143 -11.83 -25.30 -2.74
C LEU A 143 -11.99 -24.28 -1.59
N ALA A 144 -11.48 -24.59 -0.39
CA ALA A 144 -11.47 -23.64 0.73
C ALA A 144 -10.53 -22.45 0.49
N SER A 145 -9.47 -22.63 -0.30
CA SER A 145 -8.48 -21.58 -0.56
C SER A 145 -8.91 -20.55 -1.63
N LEU A 146 -10.05 -20.74 -2.29
CA LEU A 146 -10.58 -19.86 -3.35
C LEU A 146 -11.76 -18.97 -2.90
N LYS A 147 -12.23 -19.09 -1.65
CA LYS A 147 -13.13 -18.10 -1.06
C LYS A 147 -12.32 -16.96 -0.45
N ILE A 148 -11.94 -16.01 -1.29
CA ILE A 148 -11.79 -14.63 -0.84
C ILE A 148 -13.22 -14.19 -0.50
N GLU A 149 -13.62 -14.37 0.76
CA GLU A 149 -14.90 -13.88 1.25
C GLU A 149 -14.96 -12.37 0.95
N CYS A 150 -15.99 -11.96 0.21
CA CYS A 150 -16.45 -10.58 0.23
C CYS A 150 -16.86 -10.28 1.67
N VAL A 151 -15.93 -9.73 2.45
CA VAL A 151 -16.18 -9.36 3.84
C VAL A 151 -17.15 -8.19 3.85
N ASP A 152 -18.24 -8.39 4.55
CA ASP A 152 -19.32 -7.45 4.79
C ASP A 152 -18.78 -6.14 5.41
N LEU A 153 -19.24 -5.00 4.89
CA LEU A 153 -18.73 -3.65 5.24
C LEU A 153 -19.17 -3.14 6.61
N THR A 154 -19.60 -4.01 7.52
CA THR A 154 -20.38 -3.60 8.71
C THR A 154 -19.60 -3.54 10.02
N ASP A 155 -18.41 -4.13 10.12
CA ASP A 155 -17.62 -4.09 11.37
C ASP A 155 -16.23 -3.46 11.17
N SER A 156 -16.16 -2.14 11.35
CA SER A 156 -14.92 -1.41 11.63
C SER A 156 -14.87 -1.02 13.11
N PRO A 157 -13.72 -1.12 13.80
CA PRO A 157 -13.57 -0.61 15.16
C PRO A 157 -13.77 0.91 15.13
N ARG A 158 -14.87 1.39 15.71
CA ARG A 158 -15.17 2.81 15.84
C ARG A 158 -14.18 3.45 16.82
N GLN A 159 -13.07 3.99 16.31
CA GLN A 159 -12.28 4.98 17.05
C GLN A 159 -12.85 6.36 16.74
N SER A 160 -13.86 6.76 17.51
CA SER A 160 -14.32 8.14 17.54
C SER A 160 -13.26 9.01 18.22
N VAL A 161 -12.61 9.89 17.48
CA VAL A 161 -11.71 10.91 18.05
C VAL A 161 -12.45 12.24 18.02
N SER A 162 -12.54 12.91 19.17
CA SER A 162 -13.05 14.29 19.23
C SER A 162 -11.95 15.24 18.71
N PRO A 163 -12.17 16.00 17.63
CA PRO A 163 -11.12 16.86 17.11
C PRO A 163 -11.01 18.14 17.94
N HIS A 164 -9.92 18.30 18.70
CA HIS A 164 -9.42 19.62 19.07
C HIS A 164 -8.65 20.19 17.88
N VAL A 165 -9.35 20.95 17.03
CA VAL A 165 -8.76 21.66 15.89
C VAL A 165 -7.86 22.80 16.42
N PRO A 166 -6.62 22.98 15.92
CA PRO A 166 -5.83 24.16 16.23
C PRO A 166 -6.55 25.41 15.73
N THR A 167 -6.84 26.32 16.64
CA THR A 167 -7.35 27.67 16.38
C THR A 167 -6.46 28.40 15.38
N GLY A 168 -6.86 28.41 14.10
CA GLY A 168 -6.13 29.08 13.02
C GLY A 168 -6.56 28.70 11.60
N SER A 169 -7.24 27.58 11.41
CA SER A 169 -7.80 27.20 10.10
C SER A 169 -9.32 27.39 10.07
N ALA A 170 -9.82 28.12 9.07
CA ALA A 170 -11.24 28.39 8.83
C ALA A 170 -12.01 27.17 8.28
N TYR A 171 -11.82 26.00 8.88
CA TYR A 171 -12.56 24.77 8.62
C TYR A 171 -12.79 24.06 9.97
N PRO A 172 -14.00 23.54 10.25
CA PRO A 172 -14.97 23.03 9.28
C PRO A 172 -16.16 23.98 9.02
N PRO A 173 -16.86 23.81 7.89
CA PRO A 173 -18.18 24.42 7.69
C PRO A 173 -19.12 24.00 8.81
N GLN A 174 -19.86 24.98 9.34
CA GLN A 174 -20.89 24.77 10.36
C GLN A 174 -21.87 23.69 9.87
N GLY A 175 -22.03 22.59 10.64
CA GLY A 175 -23.04 21.55 10.38
C GLY A 175 -22.52 20.15 10.02
N ARG A 176 -21.21 19.91 9.95
CA ARG A 176 -20.67 18.56 9.65
C ARG A 176 -20.57 17.67 10.92
N SER A 177 -21.00 16.41 10.79
CA SER A 177 -21.17 15.41 11.85
C SER A 177 -19.87 15.02 12.58
N LEU A 178 -19.99 14.47 13.80
CA LEU A 178 -18.90 13.99 14.66
C LEU A 178 -17.95 12.97 13.98
N ASN A 179 -18.39 12.33 12.89
CA ASN A 179 -17.64 11.30 12.15
C ASN A 179 -17.06 11.80 10.80
N TYR A 180 -17.03 13.12 10.58
CA TYR A 180 -16.51 13.67 9.33
C TYR A 180 -15.01 13.44 9.16
N PHE A 181 -14.28 13.43 10.28
CA PHE A 181 -12.84 13.25 10.31
C PHE A 181 -12.46 11.97 11.06
N VAL A 182 -11.38 11.34 10.61
CA VAL A 182 -10.77 10.15 11.25
C VAL A 182 -9.26 10.36 11.34
N ARG A 183 -8.58 9.56 12.18
CA ARG A 183 -7.12 9.55 12.26
C ARG A 183 -6.51 9.22 10.89
N CYS A 184 -5.44 9.91 10.53
CA CYS A 184 -4.70 9.62 9.30
C CYS A 184 -4.23 8.16 9.26
N TRP A 185 -4.38 7.51 8.10
CA TRP A 185 -3.86 6.15 7.88
C TRP A 185 -2.34 6.14 7.73
N GLU A 186 -1.80 7.17 7.08
CA GLU A 186 -0.38 7.43 6.87
C GLU A 186 -0.18 8.93 6.86
N ILE A 187 0.99 9.41 7.31
CA ILE A 187 1.32 10.84 7.37
C ILE A 187 2.33 11.15 6.24
N PRO A 188 2.10 12.19 5.43
CA PRO A 188 3.04 12.61 4.40
C PRO A 188 4.41 12.97 4.99
N LEU A 189 5.47 12.68 4.25
CA LEU A 189 6.79 13.21 4.59
C LEU A 189 6.76 14.75 4.57
N PRO A 190 7.62 15.44 5.33
CA PRO A 190 7.66 16.90 5.34
C PRO A 190 7.81 17.53 3.95
N SER A 191 8.57 16.90 3.05
CA SER A 191 8.73 17.33 1.66
C SER A 191 7.42 17.24 0.87
N ASP A 192 6.71 16.12 1.00
CA ASP A 192 5.45 15.87 0.29
C ASP A 192 4.35 16.81 0.83
N GLY A 193 4.32 17.01 2.15
CA GLY A 193 3.43 17.97 2.79
C GLY A 193 3.62 19.40 2.28
N GLN A 194 4.87 19.83 2.00
CA GLN A 194 5.13 21.14 1.39
C GLN A 194 4.61 21.23 -0.05
N ILE A 195 4.78 20.17 -0.84
CA ILE A 195 4.25 20.09 -2.22
C ILE A 195 2.72 20.19 -2.19
N LEU A 196 2.06 19.39 -1.35
CA LEU A 196 0.60 19.42 -1.20
C LEU A 196 0.11 20.78 -0.70
N LYS A 197 0.83 21.43 0.22
CA LYS A 197 0.52 22.78 0.66
C LYS A 197 0.57 23.79 -0.49
N GLY A 198 1.66 23.83 -1.26
CA GLY A 198 1.79 24.73 -2.42
C GLY A 198 0.75 24.43 -3.51
N LEU A 199 0.37 23.16 -3.66
CA LEU A 199 -0.70 22.76 -4.57
C LEU A 199 -2.06 23.31 -4.12
N SER A 200 -2.37 23.26 -2.82
CA SER A 200 -3.60 23.85 -2.30
C SER A 200 -3.64 25.36 -2.45
N GLU A 201 -2.50 26.04 -2.30
CA GLU A 201 -2.40 27.49 -2.50
C GLU A 201 -2.67 27.84 -3.98
N SER A 202 -2.15 27.04 -4.91
CA SER A 202 -2.42 27.17 -6.36
C SER A 202 -3.87 26.89 -6.74
N LEU A 203 -4.59 26.08 -5.94
CA LEU A 203 -6.00 25.73 -6.14
C LEU A 203 -6.97 26.66 -5.40
N HIS A 204 -6.51 27.84 -4.97
CA HIS A 204 -7.37 28.79 -4.29
C HIS A 204 -8.47 29.34 -5.23
N VAL A 205 -9.69 29.54 -4.71
CA VAL A 205 -10.85 30.00 -5.50
C VAL A 205 -10.60 31.35 -6.17
N ASP A 206 -9.84 32.22 -5.52
CA ASP A 206 -9.46 33.54 -6.02
C ASP A 206 -8.13 33.54 -6.81
N GLY A 207 -7.54 32.36 -7.07
CA GLY A 207 -6.27 32.22 -7.77
C GLY A 207 -6.33 32.56 -9.26
N ASP A 208 -5.16 32.71 -9.89
CA ASP A 208 -5.06 32.92 -11.34
C ASP A 208 -5.46 31.64 -12.12
N GLU A 209 -6.16 31.81 -13.25
CA GLU A 209 -6.63 30.66 -14.06
C GLU A 209 -5.46 29.80 -14.56
N LYS A 210 -4.31 30.42 -14.87
CA LYS A 210 -3.13 29.66 -15.33
C LYS A 210 -2.49 28.86 -14.20
N GLU A 211 -2.53 29.37 -12.97
CA GLU A 211 -2.04 28.65 -11.78
C GLU A 211 -2.92 27.46 -11.44
N ILE A 212 -4.25 27.67 -11.47
CA ILE A 212 -5.23 26.59 -11.29
C ILE A 212 -5.03 25.52 -12.36
N ALA A 213 -4.94 25.90 -13.64
CA ALA A 213 -4.73 24.95 -14.74
C ALA A 213 -3.42 24.15 -14.58
N ARG A 214 -2.34 24.80 -14.13
CA ARG A 214 -1.07 24.12 -13.85
C ARG A 214 -1.21 23.13 -12.69
N ALA A 215 -1.92 23.51 -11.62
CA ALA A 215 -2.18 22.65 -10.48
C ALA A 215 -3.02 21.42 -10.84
N LEU A 216 -4.06 21.59 -11.67
CA LEU A 216 -4.87 20.46 -12.17
C LEU A 216 -4.05 19.51 -13.04
N ASN A 217 -3.20 20.03 -13.92
CA ASN A 217 -2.30 19.21 -14.73
C ASN A 217 -1.29 18.42 -13.89
N PHE A 218 -0.86 18.96 -12.75
CA PHE A 218 -0.04 18.24 -11.78
C PHE A 218 -0.85 17.15 -11.04
N LEU A 219 -2.10 17.44 -10.67
CA LEU A 219 -2.94 16.50 -9.92
C LEU A 219 -3.22 15.17 -10.63
N VAL A 220 -3.48 15.21 -11.94
CA VAL A 220 -3.84 14.02 -12.72
C VAL A 220 -2.84 12.87 -12.57
N PRO A 221 -1.52 13.07 -12.79
CA PRO A 221 -0.53 12.03 -12.52
C PRO A 221 -0.34 11.78 -11.02
N SER A 222 -0.32 12.82 -10.19
CA SER A 222 -0.01 12.71 -8.76
C SER A 222 -0.96 11.83 -7.95
N ILE A 223 -2.22 11.65 -8.37
CA ILE A 223 -3.15 10.72 -7.69
C ILE A 223 -2.60 9.28 -7.65
N ASN A 224 -1.74 8.90 -8.58
CA ASN A 224 -1.11 7.58 -8.60
C ASN A 224 0.25 7.53 -7.89
N ASP A 225 0.89 8.69 -7.71
CA ASP A 225 2.24 8.80 -7.13
C ASP A 225 2.20 8.92 -5.59
N TYR A 226 1.08 9.40 -5.04
CA TYR A 226 0.88 9.55 -3.60
C TYR A 226 -0.19 8.60 -3.06
N PRO A 227 -0.10 8.21 -1.77
CA PRO A 227 -1.23 7.64 -1.05
C PRO A 227 -2.49 8.51 -1.21
N PRO A 228 -3.62 7.96 -1.65
CA PRO A 228 -4.81 8.75 -1.99
C PRO A 228 -5.40 9.48 -0.78
N GLU A 229 -5.18 8.97 0.43
CA GLU A 229 -5.56 9.64 1.68
C GLU A 229 -4.87 11.00 1.86
N PHE A 230 -3.72 11.25 1.22
CA PHE A 230 -3.03 12.54 1.34
C PHE A 230 -3.85 13.69 0.73
N PHE A 231 -4.66 13.42 -0.30
CA PHE A 231 -5.59 14.40 -0.88
C PHE A 231 -6.80 14.69 0.04
N LEU A 232 -7.03 13.80 1.02
CA LEU A 232 -8.08 13.90 2.04
C LEU A 232 -7.55 14.40 3.39
N GLN A 233 -6.25 14.69 3.49
CA GLN A 233 -5.58 15.24 4.67
C GLN A 233 -5.30 16.73 4.47
N PRO A 234 -5.03 17.52 5.53
CA PRO A 234 -4.59 18.91 5.41
C PRO A 234 -3.45 19.02 4.38
N PRO A 235 -3.56 19.93 3.39
CA PRO A 235 -4.47 21.09 3.29
C PRO A 235 -5.87 20.80 2.68
N TYR A 236 -6.26 19.54 2.52
CA TYR A 236 -7.53 19.05 1.97
C TYR A 236 -7.73 19.43 0.50
N ILE A 237 -6.84 18.94 -0.36
CA ILE A 237 -6.89 19.18 -1.82
C ILE A 237 -8.26 18.83 -2.40
N PHE A 238 -8.88 17.75 -1.92
CA PHE A 238 -10.25 17.40 -2.27
C PHE A 238 -11.24 18.57 -2.05
N HIS A 239 -11.18 19.26 -0.91
CA HIS A 239 -12.05 20.41 -0.65
C HIS A 239 -11.71 21.62 -1.52
N SER A 240 -10.43 21.85 -1.83
CA SER A 240 -10.04 22.92 -2.76
C SER A 240 -10.65 22.69 -4.16
N LEU A 241 -10.63 21.46 -4.64
CA LEU A 241 -11.29 21.09 -5.90
C LEU A 241 -12.81 21.27 -5.86
N MET A 242 -13.46 20.85 -4.77
CA MET A 242 -14.91 21.06 -4.58
C MET A 242 -15.28 22.54 -4.64
N LYS A 243 -14.50 23.40 -3.95
CA LYS A 243 -14.73 24.85 -3.95
C LYS A 243 -14.55 25.48 -5.32
N LEU A 244 -13.53 25.05 -6.07
CA LEU A 244 -13.34 25.51 -7.45
C LEU A 244 -14.49 25.11 -8.37
N LEU A 245 -15.03 23.90 -8.16
CA LEU A 245 -16.17 23.39 -8.91
C LEU A 245 -17.45 24.18 -8.61
N ASP A 246 -17.73 24.43 -7.33
CA ASP A 246 -18.87 25.25 -6.88
C ASP A 246 -18.79 26.68 -7.44
N ALA A 247 -17.57 27.25 -7.46
CA ALA A 247 -17.30 28.57 -8.03
C ALA A 247 -17.25 28.59 -9.57
N ARG A 248 -17.45 27.45 -10.24
CA ARG A 248 -17.36 27.29 -11.70
C ARG A 248 -16.04 27.77 -12.30
N ARG A 249 -14.95 27.65 -11.53
CA ARG A 249 -13.58 28.00 -11.95
C ARG A 249 -12.88 26.87 -12.70
N VAL A 250 -13.48 25.68 -12.74
CA VAL A 250 -12.96 24.48 -13.38
C VAL A 250 -14.04 23.76 -14.18
N SER A 251 -13.62 22.97 -15.17
CA SER A 251 -14.50 22.11 -15.96
C SER A 251 -15.13 21.04 -15.07
N MET A 252 -16.46 20.91 -15.15
CA MET A 252 -17.20 19.86 -14.45
C MET A 252 -16.71 18.47 -14.89
N SER A 253 -16.54 18.25 -16.20
CA SER A 253 -16.10 16.96 -16.74
C SER A 253 -14.73 16.54 -16.19
N ASP A 254 -13.76 17.45 -16.23
CA ASP A 254 -12.38 17.16 -15.83
C ASP A 254 -12.30 16.92 -14.31
N THR A 255 -13.10 17.67 -13.54
CA THR A 255 -13.17 17.52 -12.09
C THR A 255 -13.84 16.20 -11.68
N ILE A 256 -14.92 15.79 -12.37
CA ILE A 256 -15.55 14.48 -12.18
C ILE A 256 -14.54 13.36 -12.48
N GLU A 257 -13.77 13.48 -13.55
CA GLU A 257 -12.74 12.49 -13.88
C GLU A 257 -11.68 12.37 -12.78
N LEU A 258 -11.20 13.51 -12.24
CA LEU A 258 -10.25 13.54 -11.12
C LEU A 258 -10.84 12.88 -9.87
N PHE A 259 -12.09 13.20 -9.52
CA PHE A 259 -12.76 12.59 -8.37
C PHE A 259 -12.99 11.09 -8.55
N HIS A 260 -13.35 10.65 -9.74
CA HIS A 260 -13.49 9.23 -10.07
C HIS A 260 -12.15 8.50 -9.92
N ARG A 261 -11.05 9.08 -10.43
CA ARG A 261 -9.69 8.55 -10.25
C ARG A 261 -9.31 8.46 -8.77
N LEU A 262 -9.57 9.51 -7.99
CA LEU A 262 -9.31 9.52 -6.56
C LEU A 262 -10.16 8.48 -5.82
N ALA A 263 -11.44 8.33 -6.15
CA ALA A 263 -12.32 7.33 -5.54
C ALA A 263 -11.84 5.89 -5.80
N ILE A 264 -11.42 5.59 -7.03
CA ILE A 264 -10.79 4.31 -7.37
C ILE A 264 -9.52 4.10 -6.55
N ALA A 265 -8.67 5.12 -6.44
CA ALA A 265 -7.43 5.04 -5.67
C ALA A 265 -7.70 4.79 -4.18
N VAL A 266 -8.62 5.53 -3.56
CA VAL A 266 -9.06 5.33 -2.16
C VAL A 266 -9.62 3.92 -1.97
N GLN A 267 -10.46 3.43 -2.89
CA GLN A 267 -11.01 2.07 -2.81
C GLN A 267 -9.89 1.01 -2.84
N LYS A 268 -8.92 1.14 -3.75
CA LYS A 268 -7.75 0.26 -3.83
C LYS A 268 -6.94 0.32 -2.53
N ARG A 269 -6.74 1.51 -1.98
CA ARG A 269 -6.01 1.72 -0.72
C ARG A 269 -6.70 1.06 0.47
N ILE A 270 -8.01 1.18 0.61
CA ILE A 270 -8.78 0.51 1.68
C ILE A 270 -8.56 -1.00 1.60
N LYS A 271 -8.70 -1.59 0.41
CA LYS A 271 -8.47 -3.02 0.18
C LYS A 271 -7.03 -3.41 0.50
N ALA A 272 -6.05 -2.59 0.10
CA ALA A 272 -4.65 -2.82 0.43
C ALA A 272 -4.41 -2.82 1.94
N LEU A 273 -4.96 -1.85 2.66
CA LEU A 273 -4.88 -1.77 4.12
C LEU A 273 -5.55 -2.98 4.78
N GLN A 274 -6.69 -3.46 4.28
CA GLN A 274 -7.33 -4.67 4.79
C GLN A 274 -6.43 -5.90 4.64
N LEU A 275 -5.83 -6.07 3.45
CA LEU A 275 -4.93 -7.19 3.14
C LEU A 275 -3.60 -7.12 3.91
N THR A 276 -3.13 -5.92 4.20
CA THR A 276 -1.82 -5.66 4.82
C THR A 276 -1.88 -5.29 6.30
N SER A 277 -3.08 -5.16 6.88
CA SER A 277 -3.31 -4.77 8.29
C SER A 277 -2.52 -5.60 9.31
N MET A 278 -2.28 -6.88 9.04
CA MET A 278 -1.44 -7.75 9.88
C MET A 278 0.06 -7.41 9.83
N TYR A 279 0.49 -6.63 8.84
CA TYR A 279 1.89 -6.31 8.55
C TYR A 279 2.26 -4.84 8.78
N THR A 280 1.27 -3.95 8.72
CA THR A 280 1.42 -2.49 8.89
C THR A 280 1.16 -2.01 10.31
N TYR A 281 0.82 -2.89 11.25
CA TYR A 281 0.69 -2.54 12.67
C TYR A 281 2.03 -1.98 13.20
N GLN A 282 2.10 -0.65 13.35
CA GLN A 282 3.10 0.03 14.16
C GLN A 282 2.59 0.04 15.60
N ASP A 283 3.44 -0.36 16.55
CA ASP A 283 3.09 -0.39 17.97
C ASP A 283 2.68 1.02 18.43
N PRO A 284 1.45 1.22 18.96
CA PRO A 284 0.95 2.51 19.44
C PRO A 284 1.84 3.18 20.49
N LYS A 285 2.77 2.43 21.09
CA LYS A 285 3.76 2.97 22.05
C LYS A 285 4.91 3.75 21.40
N SER A 286 5.00 3.74 20.07
CA SER A 286 6.02 4.48 19.30
C SER A 286 5.55 5.88 18.88
N GLU A 287 4.29 6.23 19.18
CA GLU A 287 3.67 7.47 18.73
C GLU A 287 4.32 8.68 19.40
N CYS A 288 4.93 9.53 18.59
CA CYS A 288 5.37 10.85 19.02
C CYS A 288 4.13 11.68 19.36
N ALA A 289 4.15 12.43 20.47
CA ALA A 289 3.00 13.23 20.95
C ALA A 289 2.46 14.30 19.96
N GLN A 290 3.13 14.50 18.82
CA GLN A 290 2.71 15.39 17.72
C GLN A 290 1.84 14.69 16.66
N GLU A 291 1.91 13.35 16.53
CA GLU A 291 1.15 12.59 15.52
C GLU A 291 -0.34 12.44 15.88
N SER A 292 -0.70 12.76 17.13
CA SER A 292 -2.04 12.57 17.71
C SER A 292 -3.10 13.55 17.19
N GLN A 293 -2.73 14.53 16.35
CA GLN A 293 -3.62 15.62 15.92
C GLN A 293 -3.92 15.66 14.41
N LEU A 294 -3.29 14.81 13.60
CA LEU A 294 -3.53 14.80 12.16
C LEU A 294 -4.76 13.94 11.82
N VAL A 295 -5.73 14.59 11.20
CA VAL A 295 -7.01 13.97 10.80
C VAL A 295 -7.23 14.09 9.30
N GLN A 296 -7.78 13.05 8.71
CA GLN A 296 -8.22 13.02 7.32
C GLN A 296 -9.75 12.99 7.21
N ILE A 297 -10.29 13.39 6.07
CA ILE A 297 -11.70 13.21 5.74
C ILE A 297 -12.01 11.72 5.76
N SER A 298 -13.08 11.34 6.46
CA SER A 298 -13.51 9.95 6.54
C SER A 298 -14.04 9.47 5.18
N VAL A 299 -13.92 8.17 4.90
CA VAL A 299 -14.45 7.59 3.65
C VAL A 299 -15.96 7.87 3.49
N PRO A 300 -16.81 7.73 4.53
CA PRO A 300 -18.21 8.11 4.41
C PRO A 300 -18.42 9.58 4.08
N ALA A 301 -17.61 10.49 4.67
CA ALA A 301 -17.68 11.91 4.38
C ALA A 301 -17.25 12.22 2.94
N PHE A 302 -16.15 11.62 2.47
CA PHE A 302 -15.69 11.75 1.09
C PHE A 302 -16.77 11.31 0.09
N VAL A 303 -17.37 10.14 0.28
CA VAL A 303 -18.45 9.63 -0.58
C VAL A 303 -19.69 10.52 -0.53
N TYR A 304 -20.06 11.00 0.67
CA TYR A 304 -21.19 11.91 0.84
C TYR A 304 -20.99 13.22 0.06
N GLU A 305 -19.81 13.81 0.12
CA GLU A 305 -19.50 15.04 -0.62
C GLU A 305 -19.55 14.82 -2.13
N LEU A 306 -19.04 13.69 -2.64
CA LEU A 306 -19.16 13.34 -4.07
C LEU A 306 -20.63 13.25 -4.52
N PHE A 307 -21.48 12.61 -3.71
CA PHE A 307 -22.91 12.48 -4.01
C PHE A 307 -23.61 13.84 -4.11
N LEU A 308 -23.23 14.81 -3.28
CA LEU A 308 -23.82 16.16 -3.32
C LEU A 308 -23.55 16.90 -4.64
N VAL A 309 -22.46 16.56 -5.34
CA VAL A 309 -22.12 17.16 -6.64
C VAL A 309 -22.63 16.35 -7.83
N GLY A 310 -23.41 15.29 -7.58
CA GLY A 310 -24.00 14.44 -8.60
C GLY A 310 -23.03 13.42 -9.19
N ILE A 311 -22.04 12.97 -8.41
CA ILE A 311 -21.03 11.95 -8.78
C ILE A 311 -21.31 10.65 -8.03
#